data_AF-A0A4S4FYP9-F1
#
_entry.id   AF-A0A4S4FYP9-F1
#
_cell.length_a   1.000
_cell.length_b   1.000
_cell.length_c   1.000
_cell.angle_alpha   90.00
_cell.angle_beta   90.00
_cell.angle_gamma   90.00
#
_symmetry.space_group_name_H-M   'P 1'
#
loop_
_entity.id
_entity.type
_entity.pdbx_description
1 polymer ?
#
loop_
_entity_poly.entity_id
_entity_poly.type
_entity_poly.pdbx_seq_one_letter_code
_entity_poly.pdbx_strand_id
1 'polypeptide(L)'
;MNTHPALRRRPLAIAGAALVVAAIVTASSVSAAAAHASELSVNEARSVAIVENAHHIGIGSTTLDLAASRSAVLRALARDELANGAAASAAGTGKASGAALDALRAATTNLTRAMDNASFPVDLVFTVRAAEKSVTEQTAAWQVAEDARVAAEAAAAAAAAAAASAAAAAAADSSDDSGWTPSSSRSGGSSASTSTTTTTTTIAAPPPTGCGPCPGATLVQVTINGTQYWACP
;
A
#
# COMPACT_ATOMS: atom_id res chain seq x y z
N MET A 1 -56.77 -0.04 -12.34
CA MET A 1 -55.91 -0.63 -11.30
C MET A 1 -54.58 -0.94 -11.96
N ASN A 2 -53.57 -0.12 -11.68
CA ASN A 2 -52.29 -0.07 -12.40
C ASN A 2 -51.27 -0.96 -11.70
N THR A 3 -50.71 -1.93 -12.41
CA THR A 3 -49.54 -2.71 -11.97
C THR A 3 -48.32 -2.27 -12.77
N HIS A 4 -47.41 -1.56 -12.10
CA HIS A 4 -46.09 -1.18 -12.64
C HIS A 4 -45.14 -2.39 -12.62
N PRO A 5 -44.46 -2.74 -13.72
CA PRO A 5 -43.37 -3.70 -13.68
C PRO A 5 -42.08 -3.05 -13.13
N ALA A 6 -41.41 -3.79 -12.26
CA ALA A 6 -40.25 -3.37 -11.49
C ALA A 6 -38.98 -3.20 -12.33
N LEU A 7 -38.40 -2.01 -12.30
CA LEU A 7 -36.99 -1.76 -12.63
C LEU A 7 -36.11 -2.25 -11.47
N ARG A 8 -35.70 -3.52 -11.51
CA ARG A 8 -34.58 -4.03 -10.69
C ARG A 8 -33.56 -4.68 -11.61
N ARG A 9 -32.42 -4.02 -11.80
CA ARG A 9 -31.08 -4.62 -12.05
C ARG A 9 -30.10 -3.50 -12.40
N ARG A 10 -29.20 -3.18 -11.46
CA ARG A 10 -27.77 -2.86 -11.68
C ARG A 10 -27.10 -2.44 -10.35
N PRO A 11 -26.53 -3.40 -9.62
CA PRO A 11 -25.36 -3.14 -8.80
C PRO A 11 -24.33 -4.26 -8.99
N LEU A 12 -23.75 -4.39 -10.20
CA LEU A 12 -22.75 -5.45 -10.46
C LEU A 12 -21.43 -4.94 -11.05
N ALA A 13 -21.36 -3.66 -11.44
CA ALA A 13 -20.15 -3.08 -12.03
C ALA A 13 -19.21 -2.41 -11.01
N ILE A 14 -19.66 -2.14 -9.77
CA ILE A 14 -18.90 -1.36 -8.78
C ILE A 14 -17.92 -2.23 -7.97
N ALA A 15 -18.16 -3.54 -7.86
CA ALA A 15 -17.32 -4.43 -7.06
C ALA A 15 -15.93 -4.71 -7.67
N GLY A 16 -15.78 -4.62 -8.99
CA GLY A 16 -14.50 -4.90 -9.68
C GLY A 16 -13.47 -3.78 -9.56
N ALA A 17 -13.92 -2.51 -9.50
CA ALA A 17 -13.01 -1.36 -9.50
C ALA A 17 -12.28 -1.17 -8.16
N ALA A 18 -12.92 -1.53 -7.04
CA ALA A 18 -12.31 -1.40 -5.70
C ALA A 18 -11.11 -2.35 -5.49
N LEU A 19 -11.09 -3.50 -6.18
CA LEU A 19 -10.08 -4.55 -6.00
C LEU A 19 -8.76 -4.20 -6.71
N VAL A 20 -8.82 -3.47 -7.83
CA VAL A 20 -7.62 -3.00 -8.56
C VAL A 20 -6.94 -1.85 -7.83
N VAL A 21 -7.70 -0.98 -7.17
CA VAL A 21 -7.16 0.15 -6.39
C VAL A 21 -6.38 -0.34 -5.16
N ALA A 22 -6.84 -1.41 -4.50
CA ALA A 22 -6.13 -1.98 -3.34
C ALA A 22 -4.75 -2.57 -3.70
N ALA A 23 -4.61 -3.16 -4.89
CA ALA A 23 -3.35 -3.75 -5.36
C ALA A 23 -2.29 -2.72 -5.79
N ILE A 24 -2.72 -1.53 -6.24
CA ILE A 24 -1.81 -0.45 -6.68
C ILE A 24 -1.24 0.31 -5.46
N VAL A 25 -2.01 0.41 -4.37
CA VAL A 25 -1.57 1.07 -3.13
C VAL A 25 -0.51 0.26 -2.37
N THR A 26 -0.55 -1.09 -2.44
CA THR A 26 0.47 -1.94 -1.79
C THR A 26 1.79 -2.01 -2.56
N ALA A 27 1.79 -1.79 -3.87
CA ALA A 27 3.03 -1.74 -4.66
C ALA A 27 3.81 -0.42 -4.47
N SER A 28 3.12 0.67 -4.13
CA SER A 28 3.72 2.01 -4.02
C SER A 28 4.42 2.28 -2.68
N SER A 29 4.13 1.50 -1.63
CA SER A 29 4.80 1.59 -0.33
C SER A 29 6.20 0.96 -0.30
N VAL A 30 6.48 -0.01 -1.18
CA VAL A 30 7.79 -0.70 -1.24
C VAL A 30 8.89 0.21 -1.81
N SER A 31 8.55 1.11 -2.73
CA SER A 31 9.50 2.05 -3.34
C SER A 31 9.96 3.16 -2.39
N ALA A 32 9.15 3.53 -1.40
CA ALA A 32 9.51 4.55 -0.41
C ALA A 32 10.50 4.01 0.65
N ALA A 33 10.39 2.71 1.01
CA ALA A 33 11.31 2.08 1.95
C ALA A 33 12.74 1.97 1.43
N ALA A 34 12.91 1.74 0.11
CA ALA A 34 14.22 1.69 -0.54
C ALA A 34 14.91 3.07 -0.62
N ALA A 35 14.13 4.15 -0.76
CA ALA A 35 14.66 5.51 -0.77
C ALA A 35 15.26 5.91 0.60
N HIS A 36 14.59 5.56 1.70
CA HIS A 36 15.11 5.82 3.06
C HIS A 36 16.37 5.04 3.41
N ALA A 37 16.53 3.82 2.88
CA ALA A 37 17.76 3.04 3.06
C ALA A 37 18.98 3.71 2.36
N SER A 38 18.75 4.40 1.24
CA SER A 38 19.82 5.12 0.53
C SER A 38 20.24 6.41 1.25
N GLU A 39 19.31 7.15 1.86
CA GLU A 39 19.60 8.37 2.62
C GLU A 39 20.41 8.10 3.90
N LEU A 40 20.14 6.97 4.58
CA LEU A 40 20.91 6.51 5.73
C LEU A 40 22.37 6.25 5.36
N SER A 41 22.64 5.62 4.21
CA SER A 41 24.01 5.33 3.76
C SER A 41 24.83 6.60 3.44
N VAL A 42 24.18 7.65 2.93
CA VAL A 42 24.83 8.93 2.63
C VAL A 42 25.13 9.71 3.91
N ASN A 43 24.25 9.66 4.90
CA ASN A 43 24.49 10.25 6.22
C ASN A 43 25.57 9.51 7.01
N GLU A 44 25.62 8.17 6.92
CA GLU A 44 26.66 7.36 7.55
C GLU A 44 28.04 7.67 6.93
N ALA A 45 28.14 7.77 5.60
CA ALA A 45 29.35 8.20 4.90
C ALA A 45 29.79 9.64 5.26
N ARG A 46 28.84 10.56 5.43
CA ARG A 46 29.13 11.93 5.90
C ARG A 46 29.69 11.96 7.32
N SER A 47 29.15 11.12 8.21
CA SER A 47 29.61 11.04 9.60
C SER A 47 31.05 10.49 9.70
N VAL A 48 31.38 9.48 8.90
CA VAL A 48 32.74 8.93 8.82
C VAL A 48 33.72 9.95 8.26
N ALA A 49 33.34 10.71 7.22
CA ALA A 49 34.17 11.77 6.66
C ALA A 49 34.42 12.94 7.63
N ILE A 50 33.48 13.24 8.53
CA ILE A 50 33.65 14.25 9.60
C ILE A 50 34.63 13.73 10.67
N VAL A 51 34.58 12.44 11.00
CA VAL A 51 35.50 11.81 11.96
C VAL A 51 36.92 11.71 11.40
N GLU A 52 37.09 11.38 10.11
CA GLU A 52 38.41 11.30 9.48
C GLU A 52 39.07 12.67 9.30
N ASN A 53 38.31 13.73 8.99
CA ASN A 53 38.85 15.11 8.92
C ASN A 53 39.13 15.74 10.29
N ALA A 54 38.61 15.19 11.38
CA ALA A 54 38.87 15.70 12.73
C ALA A 54 40.33 15.49 13.20
N HIS A 55 41.12 14.69 12.49
CA HIS A 55 42.51 14.38 12.84
C HIS A 55 43.56 15.38 12.31
N HIS A 56 43.16 16.42 11.59
CA HIS A 56 44.07 17.45 11.05
C HIS A 56 43.69 18.87 11.49
N ILE A 57 43.65 19.15 12.79
CA ILE A 57 43.68 20.54 13.30
C ILE A 57 44.71 20.64 14.42
N GLY A 58 45.93 21.04 14.06
CA GLY A 58 46.94 21.52 15.01
C GLY A 58 46.76 23.02 15.20
N ILE A 59 46.30 23.45 16.37
CA ILE A 59 46.35 24.85 16.80
C ILE A 59 46.94 24.90 18.21
N GLY A 60 47.91 25.79 18.39
CA GLY A 60 48.84 25.84 19.51
C GLY A 60 48.25 25.81 20.92
N SER A 61 49.09 25.34 21.85
CA SER A 61 49.06 25.46 23.31
C SER A 61 47.80 25.08 24.10
N THR A 62 46.72 24.64 23.46
CA THR A 62 45.57 24.01 24.15
C THR A 62 45.66 22.50 23.95
N THR A 63 45.83 21.75 25.04
CA THR A 63 45.78 20.29 25.00
C THR A 63 44.34 19.87 24.74
N LEU A 64 44.01 19.57 23.48
CA LEU A 64 42.76 18.89 23.12
C LEU A 64 42.82 17.46 23.67
N ASP A 65 41.98 17.15 24.65
CA ASP A 65 41.82 15.80 25.17
C ASP A 65 41.07 14.94 24.16
N LEU A 66 41.83 14.35 23.24
CA LEU A 66 41.32 13.45 22.19
C LEU A 66 40.67 12.18 22.77
N ALA A 67 41.09 11.75 23.98
CA ALA A 67 40.47 10.61 24.64
C ALA A 67 39.07 10.97 25.15
N ALA A 68 38.91 12.16 25.73
CA ALA A 68 37.60 12.67 26.13
C ALA A 68 36.65 12.81 24.93
N SER A 69 37.10 13.38 23.81
CA SER A 69 36.26 13.53 22.61
C SER A 69 35.86 12.18 22.00
N ARG A 70 36.78 11.22 21.88
CA ARG A 70 36.48 9.86 21.42
C ARG A 70 35.46 9.18 22.32
N SER A 71 35.59 9.33 23.64
CA SER A 71 34.63 8.75 24.60
C SER A 71 33.23 9.36 24.47
N ALA A 72 33.14 10.67 24.18
CA ALA A 72 31.87 11.36 23.98
C ALA A 72 31.16 10.87 22.70
N VAL A 73 31.91 10.73 21.60
CA VAL A 73 31.38 10.21 20.33
C VAL A 73 30.89 8.77 20.47
N LEU A 74 31.66 7.90 21.15
CA LEU A 74 31.25 6.51 21.39
C LEU A 74 29.98 6.42 22.24
N ARG A 75 29.83 7.27 23.26
CA ARG A 75 28.59 7.33 24.05
C ARG A 75 27.40 7.87 23.25
N ALA A 76 27.62 8.81 22.33
CA ALA A 76 26.56 9.30 21.45
C ALA A 76 26.09 8.17 20.52
N LEU A 77 27.03 7.49 19.85
CA LEU A 77 26.74 6.32 19.02
C LEU A 77 25.98 5.24 19.79
N ALA A 78 26.38 4.95 21.03
CA ALA A 78 25.70 3.96 21.87
C ALA A 78 24.24 4.35 22.19
N ARG A 79 23.96 5.64 22.41
CA ARG A 79 22.60 6.13 22.65
C ARG A 79 21.72 6.03 21.42
N ASP A 80 22.27 6.36 20.25
CA ASP A 80 21.57 6.24 18.98
C ASP A 80 21.22 4.77 18.71
N GLU A 81 22.17 3.86 18.97
CA GLU A 81 21.94 2.42 18.85
C GLU A 81 20.89 1.91 19.85
N LEU A 82 20.89 2.39 21.09
CA LEU A 82 19.82 2.04 22.05
C LEU A 82 18.44 2.51 21.58
N ALA A 83 18.35 3.68 20.94
CA ALA A 83 17.10 4.17 20.37
C ALA A 83 16.63 3.32 19.18
N ASN A 84 17.56 2.93 18.30
CA ASN A 84 17.27 2.02 17.19
C ASN A 84 16.79 0.65 17.70
N GLY A 85 17.43 0.10 18.73
CA GLY A 85 17.05 -1.18 19.32
C GLY A 85 15.66 -1.14 19.95
N ALA A 86 15.29 -0.03 20.58
CA ALA A 86 13.94 0.17 21.08
C ALA A 86 12.90 0.22 19.95
N ALA A 87 13.20 0.94 18.86
CA ALA A 87 12.34 1.00 17.68
C ALA A 87 12.19 -0.37 17.01
N ALA A 88 13.29 -1.12 16.84
CA ALA A 88 13.28 -2.47 16.27
C ALA A 88 12.47 -3.45 17.15
N SER A 89 12.62 -3.39 18.48
CA SER A 89 11.83 -4.20 19.41
C SER A 89 10.33 -3.89 19.32
N ALA A 90 9.95 -2.61 19.21
CA ALA A 90 8.55 -2.22 19.06
C ALA A 90 7.98 -2.72 17.72
N ALA A 91 8.71 -2.52 16.62
CA ALA A 91 8.31 -2.96 15.30
C ALA A 91 8.20 -4.49 15.17
N GLY A 92 9.08 -5.23 15.85
CA GLY A 92 9.12 -6.69 15.82
C GLY A 92 8.12 -7.39 16.75
N THR A 93 7.40 -6.65 17.61
CA THR A 93 6.44 -7.27 18.55
C THR A 93 5.31 -7.98 17.80
N GLY A 94 5.17 -9.28 18.03
CA GLY A 94 4.18 -10.14 17.34
C GLY A 94 4.57 -10.58 15.92
N LYS A 95 5.73 -10.13 15.40
CA LYS A 95 6.21 -10.43 14.04
C LYS A 95 7.52 -11.21 14.05
N ALA A 96 8.43 -10.85 14.94
CA ALA A 96 9.68 -11.56 15.16
C ALA A 96 9.51 -12.65 16.23
N SER A 97 10.43 -13.63 16.22
CA SER A 97 10.47 -14.69 17.24
C SER A 97 10.82 -14.13 18.62
N GLY A 98 10.30 -14.77 19.68
CA GLY A 98 10.62 -14.41 21.06
C GLY A 98 12.13 -14.45 21.35
N ALA A 99 12.83 -15.46 20.83
CA ALA A 99 14.28 -15.59 20.99
C ALA A 99 15.07 -14.40 20.41
N ALA A 100 14.65 -13.85 19.26
CA ALA A 100 15.30 -12.69 18.66
C ALA A 100 15.05 -11.40 19.47
N LEU A 101 13.82 -11.22 19.96
CA LEU A 101 13.48 -10.09 20.83
C LEU A 101 14.21 -10.17 22.17
N ASP A 102 14.35 -11.37 22.73
CA ASP A 102 15.11 -11.59 23.97
C ASP A 102 16.61 -11.36 23.77
N ALA A 103 17.18 -11.78 22.64
CA ALA A 103 18.57 -11.49 22.29
C ALA A 103 18.82 -9.98 22.14
N LEU A 104 17.93 -9.25 21.46
CA LEU A 104 18.01 -7.79 21.34
C LEU A 104 17.91 -7.11 22.72
N ARG A 105 16.98 -7.54 23.57
CA ARG A 105 16.85 -7.02 24.95
C ARG A 105 18.10 -7.27 25.78
N ALA A 106 18.71 -8.46 25.65
CA ALA A 106 19.95 -8.78 26.36
C ALA A 106 21.12 -7.92 25.85
N ALA A 107 21.25 -7.73 24.53
CA ALA A 107 22.29 -6.90 23.93
C ALA A 107 22.16 -5.42 24.36
N THR A 108 20.96 -4.84 24.30
CA THR A 108 20.72 -3.45 24.74
C THR A 108 20.96 -3.27 26.24
N THR A 109 20.54 -4.23 27.07
CA THR A 109 20.82 -4.21 28.53
C THR A 109 22.32 -4.23 28.82
N ASN A 110 23.08 -5.06 28.10
CA ASN A 110 24.54 -5.12 28.24
C ASN A 110 25.20 -3.81 27.80
N LEU A 111 24.74 -3.22 26.69
CA LEU A 111 25.22 -1.93 26.21
C LEU A 111 24.94 -0.81 27.21
N THR A 112 23.73 -0.73 27.76
CA THR A 112 23.38 0.24 28.81
C THR A 112 24.28 0.11 30.03
N ARG A 113 24.50 -1.12 30.53
CA ARG A 113 25.40 -1.37 31.66
C ARG A 113 26.84 -0.96 31.37
N ALA A 114 27.29 -1.14 30.12
CA ALA A 114 28.65 -0.78 29.72
C ALA A 114 28.87 0.73 29.56
N MET A 115 27.81 1.50 29.27
CA MET A 115 27.89 2.96 29.18
C MET A 115 28.20 3.64 30.53
N ASP A 116 27.87 2.98 31.64
CA ASP A 116 28.17 3.46 33.00
C ASP A 116 29.64 3.22 33.39
N ASN A 117 30.39 2.41 32.63
CA ASN A 117 31.80 2.10 32.89
C ASN A 117 32.75 3.10 32.19
N ALA A 118 33.93 3.31 32.77
CA ALA A 118 34.94 4.21 32.21
C ALA A 118 35.53 3.68 30.88
N SER A 119 35.60 2.37 30.72
CA SER A 119 36.02 1.70 29.48
C SER A 119 34.79 1.22 28.71
N PHE A 120 34.49 1.87 27.60
CA PHE A 120 33.35 1.51 26.74
C PHE A 120 33.79 0.52 25.63
N PRO A 121 33.28 -0.73 25.64
CA PRO A 121 33.58 -1.74 24.64
C PRO A 121 32.73 -1.54 23.36
N VAL A 122 33.38 -1.23 22.25
CA VAL A 122 32.72 -0.94 20.95
C VAL A 122 32.04 -2.19 20.36
N ASP A 123 32.51 -3.39 20.69
CA ASP A 123 31.92 -4.67 20.28
C ASP A 123 30.47 -4.85 20.74
N LEU A 124 30.06 -4.22 21.85
CA LEU A 124 28.67 -4.26 22.30
C LEU A 124 27.72 -3.52 21.35
N VAL A 125 28.17 -2.43 20.71
CA VAL A 125 27.38 -1.72 19.68
C VAL A 125 27.12 -2.64 18.49
N PHE A 126 28.16 -3.37 18.03
CA PHE A 126 28.00 -4.34 16.95
C PHE A 126 27.10 -5.52 17.33
N THR A 127 27.12 -5.93 18.60
CA THR A 127 26.23 -6.97 19.11
C THR A 127 24.77 -6.51 19.07
N VAL A 128 24.48 -5.25 19.44
CA VAL A 128 23.14 -4.67 19.30
C VAL A 128 22.73 -4.61 17.82
N ARG A 129 23.58 -4.07 16.92
CA ARG A 129 23.32 -4.03 15.47
C ARG A 129 22.97 -5.40 14.88
N ALA A 130 23.69 -6.44 15.29
CA ALA A 130 23.44 -7.80 14.81
C ALA A 130 22.08 -8.33 15.28
N ALA A 131 21.71 -8.07 16.53
CA ALA A 131 20.40 -8.44 17.07
C ALA A 131 19.26 -7.65 16.42
N GLU A 132 19.44 -6.33 16.22
CA GLU A 132 18.50 -5.47 15.51
C GLU A 132 18.24 -5.93 14.08
N LYS A 133 19.32 -6.26 13.36
CA LYS A 133 19.24 -6.80 12.01
C LYS A 133 18.41 -8.08 11.99
N SER A 134 18.65 -9.00 12.93
CA SER A 134 17.88 -10.24 13.02
C SER A 134 16.38 -10.00 13.25
N VAL A 135 16.01 -9.07 14.13
CA VAL A 135 14.61 -8.69 14.37
C VAL A 135 13.98 -8.05 13.13
N THR A 136 14.72 -7.16 12.46
CA THR A 136 14.25 -6.47 11.25
C THR A 136 14.04 -7.45 10.09
N GLU A 137 14.96 -8.39 9.87
CA GLU A 137 14.83 -9.43 8.83
C GLU A 137 13.62 -10.33 9.08
N GLN A 138 13.39 -10.77 10.33
CA GLN A 138 12.22 -11.57 10.68
C GLN A 138 10.92 -10.79 10.50
N THR A 139 10.92 -9.51 10.86
CA THR A 139 9.76 -8.63 10.69
C THR A 139 9.42 -8.43 9.21
N ALA A 140 10.43 -8.26 8.36
CA ALA A 140 10.26 -8.17 6.91
C ALA A 140 9.73 -9.49 6.31
N ALA A 141 10.28 -10.62 6.74
CA ALA A 141 9.81 -11.94 6.30
C ALA A 141 8.34 -12.19 6.70
N TRP A 142 7.95 -11.79 7.92
CA TRP A 142 6.57 -11.83 8.37
C TRP A 142 5.65 -10.99 7.48
N GLN A 143 6.07 -9.76 7.13
CA GLN A 143 5.27 -8.87 6.27
C GLN A 143 5.04 -9.49 4.88
N VAL A 144 6.08 -10.06 4.27
CA VAL A 144 5.95 -10.75 2.97
C VAL A 144 4.98 -11.93 3.06
N ALA A 145 5.02 -12.71 4.13
CA ALA A 145 4.10 -13.82 4.34
C ALA A 145 2.66 -13.35 4.51
N GLU A 146 2.45 -12.26 5.25
CA GLU A 146 1.12 -11.70 5.48
C GLU A 146 0.53 -11.09 4.20
N ASP A 147 1.33 -10.38 3.42
CA ASP A 147 0.92 -9.84 2.12
C ASP A 147 0.51 -10.98 1.16
N ALA A 148 1.26 -12.09 1.16
CA ALA A 148 0.92 -13.27 0.37
C ALA A 148 -0.40 -13.92 0.84
N ARG A 149 -0.65 -13.99 2.15
CA ARG A 149 -1.91 -14.49 2.72
C ARG A 149 -3.09 -13.64 2.24
N VAL A 150 -2.99 -12.31 2.34
CA VAL A 150 -4.04 -11.37 1.90
C VAL A 150 -4.30 -11.50 0.40
N ALA A 151 -3.25 -11.62 -0.42
CA ALA A 151 -3.38 -11.81 -1.86
C ALA A 151 -4.11 -13.12 -2.22
N ALA A 152 -3.82 -14.21 -1.50
CA ALA A 152 -4.50 -15.49 -1.69
C ALA A 152 -6.00 -15.41 -1.33
N GLU A 153 -6.34 -14.72 -0.23
CA GLU A 153 -7.74 -14.50 0.17
C GLU A 153 -8.51 -13.66 -0.85
N ALA A 154 -7.88 -12.61 -1.39
CA ALA A 154 -8.48 -11.80 -2.44
C ALA A 154 -8.72 -12.61 -3.73
N ALA A 155 -7.78 -13.47 -4.11
CA ALA A 155 -7.93 -14.35 -5.27
C ALA A 155 -9.07 -15.38 -5.07
N ALA A 156 -9.19 -15.95 -3.87
CA ALA A 156 -10.28 -16.87 -3.53
C ALA A 156 -11.65 -16.17 -3.57
N ALA A 157 -11.74 -14.94 -3.05
CA ALA A 157 -12.97 -14.14 -3.10
C ALA A 157 -13.37 -13.80 -4.55
N ALA A 158 -12.39 -13.44 -5.40
CA ALA A 158 -12.63 -13.17 -6.82
C ALA A 158 -13.14 -14.41 -7.57
N ALA A 159 -12.55 -15.58 -7.30
CA ALA A 159 -12.99 -16.85 -7.89
C ALA A 159 -14.42 -17.22 -7.45
N ALA A 160 -14.75 -17.03 -6.16
CA ALA A 160 -16.10 -17.27 -5.66
C ALA A 160 -17.13 -16.32 -6.30
N ALA A 161 -16.79 -15.05 -6.49
CA ALA A 161 -17.66 -14.08 -7.17
C ALA A 161 -17.89 -14.45 -8.64
N ALA A 162 -16.86 -14.91 -9.35
CA ALA A 162 -16.98 -15.39 -10.73
C ALA A 162 -17.84 -16.65 -10.84
N ALA A 163 -17.70 -17.59 -9.91
CA ALA A 163 -18.56 -18.79 -9.86
C ALA A 163 -20.03 -18.44 -9.59
N ALA A 164 -20.29 -17.49 -8.68
CA ALA A 164 -21.65 -17.03 -8.38
C ALA A 164 -22.29 -16.31 -9.57
N SER A 165 -21.54 -15.48 -10.32
CA SER A 165 -22.07 -14.81 -11.51
C SER A 165 -22.35 -15.79 -12.65
N ALA A 166 -21.50 -16.80 -12.85
CA ALA A 166 -21.72 -17.88 -13.81
C ALA A 166 -22.96 -18.71 -13.45
N ALA A 167 -23.14 -19.06 -12.18
CA ALA A 167 -24.33 -19.79 -11.71
C ALA A 167 -25.63 -18.97 -11.89
N ALA A 168 -25.57 -17.66 -11.63
CA ALA A 168 -26.72 -16.77 -11.84
C ALA A 168 -27.08 -16.61 -13.32
N ALA A 169 -26.09 -16.60 -14.22
CA ALA A 169 -26.31 -16.59 -15.66
C ALA A 169 -26.96 -17.89 -16.15
N ALA A 170 -26.45 -19.05 -15.71
CA ALA A 170 -27.01 -20.36 -16.06
C ALA A 170 -28.45 -20.54 -15.58
N ALA A 171 -28.80 -20.03 -14.40
CA ALA A 171 -30.17 -20.06 -13.89
C ALA A 171 -31.14 -19.17 -14.71
N ALA A 172 -30.66 -18.04 -15.25
CA ALA A 172 -31.46 -17.17 -16.09
C ALA A 172 -31.82 -17.83 -17.43
N ASP A 173 -30.88 -18.52 -18.07
CA ASP A 173 -31.10 -19.20 -19.37
C ASP A 173 -32.14 -20.33 -19.26
N SER A 174 -32.20 -21.03 -18.13
CA SER A 174 -33.17 -22.11 -17.91
C SER A 174 -34.62 -21.67 -17.66
N SER A 175 -34.88 -20.36 -17.51
CA SER A 175 -36.22 -19.83 -17.19
C SER A 175 -37.04 -19.42 -18.43
N ASP A 176 -36.41 -19.29 -19.61
CA ASP A 176 -37.08 -18.83 -20.84
C ASP A 176 -37.74 -19.95 -21.67
N ASP A 177 -37.58 -21.22 -21.28
CA ASP A 177 -38.21 -22.38 -21.97
C ASP A 177 -39.63 -22.73 -21.46
N SER A 178 -40.23 -21.85 -20.65
CA SER A 178 -41.61 -21.99 -20.17
C SER A 178 -42.63 -21.58 -21.25
N GLY A 179 -42.73 -22.38 -22.30
CA GLY A 179 -43.94 -22.58 -23.12
C GLY A 179 -44.70 -21.32 -23.56
N TRP A 180 -44.21 -20.63 -24.60
CA TRP A 180 -45.10 -19.81 -25.41
C TRP A 180 -45.94 -20.74 -26.31
N THR A 181 -47.12 -21.15 -25.83
CA THR A 181 -48.13 -21.79 -26.68
C THR A 181 -48.63 -20.77 -27.71
N PRO A 182 -48.53 -21.02 -29.02
CA PRO A 182 -49.03 -20.10 -30.03
C PRO A 182 -50.56 -20.18 -30.08
N SER A 183 -51.23 -19.34 -29.28
CA SER A 183 -52.67 -19.13 -29.42
C SER A 183 -52.92 -18.09 -30.50
N SER A 184 -53.17 -18.58 -31.72
CA SER A 184 -53.76 -17.82 -32.81
C SER A 184 -55.06 -17.14 -32.37
N SER A 185 -55.15 -15.81 -32.45
CA SER A 185 -56.26 -15.11 -33.13
C SER A 185 -56.27 -13.59 -32.97
N ARG A 186 -56.49 -12.93 -34.13
CA ARG A 186 -57.15 -11.64 -34.38
C ARG A 186 -56.33 -10.34 -34.33
N SER A 187 -56.05 -9.90 -35.55
CA SER A 187 -56.14 -8.54 -36.08
C SER A 187 -56.88 -7.51 -35.22
N GLY A 188 -56.26 -6.34 -35.04
CA GLY A 188 -56.99 -5.15 -34.64
C GLY A 188 -56.10 -3.98 -34.19
N GLY A 189 -56.09 -2.91 -34.99
CA GLY A 189 -56.05 -1.55 -34.45
C GLY A 189 -54.70 -0.85 -34.41
N SER A 190 -54.39 -0.12 -35.49
CA SER A 190 -53.49 1.02 -35.46
C SER A 190 -53.91 2.02 -34.38
N SER A 191 -52.97 2.46 -33.55
CA SER A 191 -53.03 3.76 -32.88
C SER A 191 -51.61 4.29 -32.77
N ALA A 192 -51.34 5.29 -33.60
CA ALA A 192 -50.13 6.08 -33.56
C ALA A 192 -50.03 6.77 -32.20
N SER A 193 -48.97 6.47 -31.45
CA SER A 193 -48.50 7.32 -30.37
C SER A 193 -47.20 7.95 -30.83
N THR A 194 -47.28 9.25 -31.09
CA THR A 194 -46.19 10.14 -31.44
C THR A 194 -45.08 10.02 -30.40
N SER A 195 -44.00 9.33 -30.75
CA SER A 195 -42.75 9.43 -29.99
C SER A 195 -42.04 10.69 -30.46
N THR A 196 -41.94 11.66 -29.56
CA THR A 196 -41.11 12.85 -29.75
C THR A 196 -39.68 12.39 -29.96
N THR A 197 -39.20 12.43 -31.20
CA THR A 197 -37.79 12.22 -31.51
C THR A 197 -37.00 13.38 -30.94
N THR A 198 -36.50 13.25 -29.71
CA THR A 198 -35.43 14.12 -29.23
C THR A 198 -34.19 13.76 -30.05
N THR A 199 -33.91 14.58 -31.07
CA THR A 199 -32.69 14.51 -31.87
C THR A 199 -31.50 14.64 -30.92
N THR A 200 -30.96 13.49 -30.50
CA THR A 200 -29.77 13.45 -29.66
C THR A 200 -28.58 13.59 -30.59
N THR A 201 -28.12 14.82 -30.77
CA THR A 201 -26.86 15.10 -31.48
C THR A 201 -25.74 14.43 -30.69
N THR A 202 -25.33 13.25 -31.13
CA THR A 202 -24.23 12.52 -30.52
C THR A 202 -22.94 13.25 -30.90
N ILE A 203 -22.36 13.98 -29.95
CA ILE A 203 -21.06 14.63 -30.14
C ILE A 203 -20.00 13.52 -30.15
N ALA A 204 -19.23 13.44 -31.24
CA ALA A 204 -18.15 12.47 -31.37
C ALA A 204 -17.17 12.57 -30.18
N ALA A 205 -16.75 11.42 -29.65
CA ALA A 205 -15.86 11.37 -28.50
C ALA A 205 -14.51 12.04 -28.82
N PRO A 206 -13.98 12.91 -27.96
CA PRO A 206 -12.63 13.42 -28.10
C PRO A 206 -11.60 12.28 -28.00
N PRO A 207 -10.40 12.43 -28.57
CA PRO A 207 -9.33 11.44 -28.44
C PRO A 207 -9.04 11.14 -26.97
N PRO A 208 -8.57 9.92 -26.62
CA PRO A 208 -8.35 9.47 -25.25
C PRO A 208 -7.10 10.11 -24.61
N THR A 209 -6.92 11.42 -24.79
CA THR A 209 -5.99 12.20 -23.98
C THR A 209 -6.62 12.30 -22.60
N GLY A 210 -5.95 11.73 -21.59
CA GLY A 210 -6.44 11.62 -20.22
C GLY A 210 -7.04 12.92 -19.70
N CYS A 211 -7.94 12.79 -18.72
CA CYS A 211 -8.70 13.91 -18.20
C CYS A 211 -7.82 14.92 -17.42
N GLY A 212 -7.11 15.78 -18.16
CA GLY A 212 -6.27 16.85 -17.64
C GLY A 212 -5.38 16.41 -16.46
N PRO A 213 -5.44 17.10 -15.31
CA PRO A 213 -4.58 16.84 -14.14
C PRO A 213 -4.89 15.53 -13.40
N CYS A 214 -5.85 14.72 -13.86
CA CYS A 214 -6.22 13.45 -13.26
C CYS A 214 -5.64 12.28 -14.08
N PRO A 215 -4.40 11.83 -13.81
CA PRO A 215 -3.82 10.68 -14.51
C PRO A 215 -4.63 9.42 -14.26
N GLY A 216 -5.06 8.76 -15.34
CA GLY A 216 -5.82 7.49 -15.30
C GLY A 216 -7.35 7.64 -15.36
N ALA A 217 -7.90 8.85 -15.31
CA ALA A 217 -9.34 9.08 -15.46
C ALA A 217 -9.72 9.29 -16.93
N THR A 218 -10.73 8.54 -17.40
CA THR A 218 -11.32 8.70 -18.74
C THR A 218 -12.52 9.63 -18.68
N LEU A 219 -12.65 10.52 -19.67
CA LEU A 219 -13.82 11.40 -19.80
C LEU A 219 -15.10 10.55 -19.94
N VAL A 220 -16.12 10.89 -19.14
CA VAL A 220 -17.45 10.28 -19.22
C VAL A 220 -18.46 11.32 -19.70
N GLN A 221 -19.47 10.84 -20.43
CA GLN A 221 -20.50 11.72 -20.98
C GLN A 221 -21.57 12.00 -19.92
N VAL A 222 -21.83 13.29 -19.66
CA VAL A 222 -22.80 13.75 -18.66
C VAL A 222 -23.79 14.68 -19.31
N THR A 223 -25.07 14.54 -18.96
CA THR A 223 -26.14 15.40 -19.48
C THR A 223 -26.53 16.42 -18.43
N ILE A 224 -26.35 17.71 -18.73
CA ILE A 224 -26.75 18.82 -17.86
C ILE A 224 -27.76 19.67 -18.64
N ASN A 225 -28.97 19.83 -18.10
CA ASN A 225 -30.07 20.58 -18.72
C ASN A 225 -30.41 20.15 -20.16
N GLY A 226 -30.32 18.84 -20.45
CA GLY A 226 -30.61 18.28 -21.77
C GLY A 226 -29.47 18.38 -22.79
N THR A 227 -28.35 19.04 -22.43
CA THR A 227 -27.16 19.14 -23.26
C THR A 227 -26.09 18.15 -22.78
N GLN A 228 -25.45 17.44 -23.71
CA GLN A 228 -24.39 16.47 -23.41
C GLN A 228 -23.02 17.15 -23.35
N TYR A 229 -22.26 16.86 -22.29
CA TYR A 229 -20.91 17.32 -22.04
C TYR A 229 -19.98 16.14 -21.73
N TRP A 230 -18.69 16.29 -21.98
CA TRP A 230 -17.67 15.35 -21.50
C TRP A 230 -17.06 15.91 -20.22
N ALA A 231 -17.13 15.18 -19.12
CA ALA A 231 -16.54 15.58 -17.84
C ALA A 231 -15.65 14.48 -17.26
N CYS A 232 -14.74 14.88 -16.38
CA CYS A 232 -14.13 13.93 -15.46
C CYS A 232 -15.17 13.49 -14.42
N PRO A 233 -15.26 12.19 -14.10
CA PRO A 233 -15.99 11.75 -12.92
C PRO A 233 -15.36 12.28 -11.62
#